data_AF-A0A932Z2R7-F1
#
_entry.id   AF-A0A932Z2R7-F1
#
_cell.length_a   1.000
_cell.length_b   1.000
_cell.length_c   1.000
_cell.angle_alpha   90.00
_cell.angle_beta   90.00
_cell.angle_gamma   90.00
#
_symmetry.space_group_name_H-M   'P 1'
#
loop_
_entity.id
_entity.type
_entity.pdbx_description
1 polymer ?
#
loop_
_entity_poly.entity_id
_entity_poly.type
_entity_poly.pdbx_seq_one_letter_code
_entity_poly.pdbx_strand_id
1 'polypeptide(L)'
;SDWAQIFLYVAGQTYKHWGKGEMPADIAVDSISDYQVGELNRLKAWLYRQRIRARAEKDRGERREKKEEQETKKKEEQPALFEF
;
A
#
# COMPACT_ATOMS: atom_id res chain seq x y z
N SER A 1 6.47 -3.07 -25.35
CA SER A 1 6.91 -3.45 -23.99
C SER A 1 5.74 -4.12 -23.30
N ASP A 2 5.93 -5.29 -22.68
CA ASP A 2 4.87 -6.06 -22.02
C ASP A 2 4.12 -5.27 -20.94
N TRP A 3 4.86 -4.46 -20.17
CA TRP A 3 4.27 -3.61 -19.13
C TRP A 3 3.32 -2.53 -19.68
N ALA A 4 3.55 -2.04 -20.90
CA ALA A 4 2.65 -1.07 -21.52
C ALA A 4 1.30 -1.72 -21.88
N GLN A 5 1.31 -2.95 -22.38
CA GLN A 5 0.08 -3.70 -22.68
C GLN A 5 -0.69 -4.06 -21.40
N ILE A 6 0.02 -4.53 -20.37
CA ILE A 6 -0.58 -4.78 -19.04
C ILE A 6 -1.22 -3.50 -18.49
N PHE A 7 -0.54 -2.36 -18.60
CA PHE A 7 -1.07 -1.07 -18.16
C PHE A 7 -2.34 -0.68 -18.89
N LEU A 8 -2.33 -0.72 -20.23
CA LEU A 8 -3.50 -0.37 -21.04
C LEU A 8 -4.69 -1.30 -20.79
N TYR A 9 -4.41 -2.60 -20.62
CA TYR A 9 -5.42 -3.58 -20.25
C TYR A 9 -6.07 -3.22 -18.90
N VAL A 10 -5.28 -3.01 -17.85
CA VAL A 10 -5.81 -2.64 -16.52
C VAL A 10 -6.53 -1.30 -16.56
N ALA A 11 -5.98 -0.30 -17.25
CA ALA A 11 -6.61 1.00 -17.42
C ALA A 11 -7.99 0.85 -18.08
N GLY A 12 -8.11 0.09 -19.16
CA GLY A 12 -9.38 -0.19 -19.81
C GLY A 12 -10.40 -0.88 -18.89
N GLN A 13 -9.97 -1.88 -18.13
CA GLN A 13 -10.84 -2.53 -17.13
C GLN A 13 -11.33 -1.55 -16.06
N THR A 14 -10.46 -0.68 -15.55
CA THR A 14 -10.86 0.33 -14.55
C THR A 14 -11.79 1.39 -15.12
N TYR A 15 -11.55 1.81 -16.36
CA TYR A 15 -12.33 2.82 -17.05
C TYR A 15 -13.77 2.33 -17.32
N LYS A 16 -13.90 1.08 -17.78
CA LYS A 16 -15.17 0.36 -17.91
C LYS A 16 -15.88 0.23 -16.55
N HIS A 17 -15.15 -0.19 -15.50
CA HIS A 17 -15.73 -0.36 -14.17
C HIS A 17 -16.29 0.93 -13.57
N TRP A 18 -15.69 2.09 -13.86
CA TRP A 18 -16.10 3.38 -13.31
C TRP A 18 -17.11 4.12 -14.21
N GLY A 19 -17.61 3.47 -15.28
CA GLY A 19 -18.63 4.05 -16.16
C GLY A 19 -18.16 5.29 -16.94
N LYS A 20 -16.84 5.49 -17.10
CA LYS A 20 -16.28 6.67 -17.79
C LYS A 20 -16.30 6.57 -19.32
N GLY A 21 -16.96 5.54 -19.86
CA GLY A 21 -17.05 5.24 -21.28
C GLY A 21 -16.15 4.08 -21.71
N GLU A 22 -16.03 3.89 -23.02
CA GLU A 22 -15.12 2.91 -23.62
C GLU A 22 -13.75 3.55 -23.89
N MET A 23 -12.69 2.75 -23.75
CA MET A 23 -11.35 3.18 -24.17
C MET A 23 -11.33 3.40 -25.68
N PRO A 24 -10.64 4.44 -26.19
CA PRO A 24 -10.42 4.62 -27.62
C PRO A 24 -9.84 3.36 -28.27
N ALA A 25 -10.40 2.98 -29.41
CA ALA A 25 -10.12 1.69 -30.06
C ALA A 25 -8.65 1.55 -30.52
N ASP A 26 -7.95 2.67 -30.74
CA ASP A 26 -6.54 2.73 -31.12
C ASP A 26 -5.58 2.30 -30.00
N ILE A 27 -6.01 2.38 -28.74
CA ILE A 27 -5.20 2.02 -27.56
C ILE A 27 -5.86 0.94 -26.68
N ALA A 28 -7.03 0.45 -27.08
CA ALA A 28 -7.75 -0.58 -26.35
C ALA A 28 -6.99 -1.90 -26.40
N VAL A 29 -6.75 -2.48 -25.22
CA VAL A 29 -6.17 -3.82 -25.09
C VAL A 29 -7.21 -4.67 -24.36
N ASP A 30 -7.86 -5.57 -25.10
CA ASP A 30 -8.93 -6.41 -24.56
C ASP A 30 -8.42 -7.72 -23.94
N SER A 31 -7.23 -8.16 -24.30
CA SER A 31 -6.60 -9.37 -23.75
C SER A 31 -5.09 -9.20 -23.58
N ILE A 32 -4.54 -9.96 -22.64
CA ILE A 32 -3.11 -10.08 -22.37
C ILE A 32 -2.74 -11.56 -22.33
N SER A 33 -1.49 -11.89 -22.64
CA SER A 33 -1.03 -13.28 -22.67
C SER A 33 -0.94 -13.89 -21.26
N ASP A 34 -0.92 -15.23 -21.15
CA ASP A 34 -0.76 -15.91 -19.87
C ASP A 34 0.52 -15.48 -19.12
N TYR A 35 1.59 -15.21 -19.86
CA TYR A 35 2.83 -14.66 -19.31
C TYR A 35 2.59 -13.28 -18.67
N GLN A 36 1.92 -12.38 -19.38
CA GLN A 36 1.59 -11.04 -18.89
C GLN A 36 0.62 -11.07 -17.71
N VAL A 37 -0.31 -12.03 -17.67
CA VAL A 37 -1.16 -12.30 -16.51
C VAL A 37 -0.32 -12.73 -15.31
N GLY A 38 0.68 -13.59 -15.52
CA GLY A 38 1.64 -14.01 -14.49
C GLY A 38 2.39 -12.82 -13.88
N GLU A 39 2.94 -11.94 -14.72
CA GLU A 39 3.63 -10.73 -14.28
C GLU A 39 2.70 -9.75 -13.55
N LEU A 40 1.48 -9.56 -14.04
CA LEU A 40 0.46 -8.74 -13.35
C LEU A 40 0.14 -9.30 -11.96
N ASN A 41 -0.02 -10.62 -11.83
CA ASN A 41 -0.30 -11.26 -10.55
C ASN A 41 0.88 -11.14 -9.57
N ARG A 42 2.11 -11.25 -10.07
CA ARG A 42 3.33 -11.02 -9.28
C ARG A 42 3.38 -9.59 -8.75
N LEU A 43 3.07 -8.59 -9.59
CA LEU A 43 3.01 -7.20 -9.19
C LEU A 43 1.92 -6.97 -8.11
N LYS A 44 0.71 -7.51 -8.31
CA LYS A 44 -0.38 -7.42 -7.33
C LYS A 44 0.02 -8.01 -5.98
N ALA A 45 0.67 -9.18 -5.98
CA ALA A 45 1.15 -9.83 -4.77
C ALA A 45 2.23 -8.99 -4.06
N TRP A 46 3.15 -8.40 -4.81
CA TRP A 46 4.16 -7.51 -4.25
C TRP A 46 3.54 -6.26 -3.62
N LEU A 47 2.61 -5.59 -4.30
CA LEU A 47 1.88 -4.43 -3.76
C LEU A 47 1.13 -4.77 -2.48
N TYR A 48 0.47 -5.93 -2.43
CA TYR A 48 -0.24 -6.39 -1.24
C TYR A 48 0.71 -6.56 -0.05
N ARG A 49 1.85 -7.24 -0.25
CA ARG A 49 2.88 -7.41 0.79
C ARG A 49 3.42 -6.07 1.27
N GLN A 50 3.65 -5.14 0.35
CA GLN A 50 4.16 -3.82 0.70
C GLN A 50 3.16 -3.02 1.55
N ARG A 51 1.86 -3.11 1.26
CA ARG A 51 0.81 -2.47 2.08
C ARG A 51 0.73 -3.07 3.48
N ILE A 52 0.87 -4.39 3.61
CA ILE A 52 0.93 -5.04 4.93
C ILE A 52 2.14 -4.55 5.72
N ARG A 53 3.31 -4.53 5.07
CA ARG A 53 4.55 -4.06 5.70
C ARG A 53 4.43 -2.63 6.19
N ALA A 54 3.94 -1.72 5.35
CA ALA A 54 3.75 -0.32 5.71
C ALA A 54 2.79 -0.15 6.91
N ARG A 55 1.70 -0.94 6.96
CA ARG A 55 0.80 -0.94 8.12
C ARG A 55 1.49 -1.43 9.39
N ALA A 56 2.21 -2.55 9.30
CA ALA A 56 2.93 -3.10 10.45
C ALA A 56 4.04 -2.16 10.97
N GLU A 57 4.73 -1.46 10.07
CA GLU A 57 5.73 -0.45 10.44
C GLU A 57 5.08 0.76 11.12
N LYS A 58 3.94 1.24 10.61
CA LYS A 58 3.17 2.31 11.24
C LYS A 58 2.71 1.92 12.64
N ASP A 59 2.11 0.74 12.81
CA ASP A 59 1.64 0.26 14.11
C ASP A 59 2.78 0.11 15.13
N ARG A 60 3.98 -0.29 14.67
CA ARG A 60 5.18 -0.36 15.52
C ARG A 60 5.69 1.01 15.94
N GLY A 61 5.65 1.99 15.03
CA GLY A 61 5.99 3.39 15.32
C GLY A 61 5.08 3.97 16.40
N GLU A 62 3.76 3.89 16.20
CA GLU A 62 2.78 4.41 17.15
C GLU A 62 2.91 3.78 18.55
N ARG A 63 3.27 2.48 18.63
CA ARG A 63 3.51 1.82 19.93
C ARG A 63 4.78 2.31 20.62
N ARG A 64 5.81 2.72 19.88
CA ARG A 64 7.04 3.27 20.45
C ARG A 64 6.78 4.67 21.00
N GLU A 65 6.12 5.52 20.20
CA GLU A 65 5.71 6.87 20.61
C GLU A 65 4.86 6.83 21.88
N LYS A 66 3.84 5.97 21.95
CA LYS A 66 3.01 5.81 23.15
C LYS A 66 3.80 5.36 24.39
N LYS A 67 4.84 4.54 24.22
CA LYS A 67 5.70 4.12 25.33
C LYS A 67 6.58 5.27 25.80
N GLU A 68 7.18 6.01 24.87
CA GLU A 68 8.00 7.20 25.17
C GLU A 68 7.16 8.29 25.84
N GLU A 69 5.93 8.54 25.38
CA GLU A 69 4.97 9.45 26.03
C GLU A 69 4.59 9.00 27.45
N GLN A 70 4.44 7.69 27.69
CA GLN A 70 4.15 7.18 29.03
C GLN A 70 5.37 7.26 29.95
N GLU A 71 6.57 7.01 29.43
CA GLU A 71 7.80 7.13 30.21
C GLU A 71 8.14 8.59 30.55
N THR A 72 7.89 9.53 29.63
CA THR A 72 8.00 10.96 29.90
C THR A 72 6.99 11.40 30.95
N LYS A 73 5.71 11.04 30.81
CA LYS A 73 4.69 11.31 31.83
C LYS A 73 5.06 10.74 33.20
N LYS A 74 5.54 9.50 33.28
CA LYS A 74 5.97 8.89 34.55
C LYS A 74 7.18 9.59 35.18
N LYS A 75 8.12 10.10 34.37
CA LYS A 75 9.26 10.89 34.85
C LYS A 75 8.82 12.28 35.33
N GLU A 76 7.86 12.91 34.66
CA GLU A 76 7.27 14.19 35.04
C GLU A 76 6.38 14.08 36.29
N GLU A 77 5.62 12.98 36.42
CA GLU A 77 4.75 12.66 37.55
C GLU A 77 5.51 12.10 38.77
N GLN A 78 6.81 11.79 38.66
CA GLN A 78 7.69 11.57 39.81
C GLN A 78 8.39 12.90 40.17
N PRO A 79 7.76 13.84 40.92
CA PRO A 79 8.54 14.82 41.66
C PRO A 79 9.38 14.04 42.69
N ALA A 80 10.60 14.51 42.97
CA ALA A 80 11.60 13.87 43.83
C ALA A 80 11.02 13.46 45.21
N LEU A 81 10.39 12.28 45.29
CA LEU A 81 9.65 11.85 46.48
C LEU A 81 10.51 11.08 47.48
N PHE A 82 11.79 10.89 47.20
CA PHE A 82 12.72 10.20 48.10
C PHE A 82 14.13 10.81 47.98
N GLU A 83 14.36 11.91 48.70
CA GLU A 83 15.70 12.18 49.25
C GLU A 83 15.77 11.44 50.60
N PHE A 84 16.66 10.45 50.69
CA PHE A 84 16.99 9.72 51.92
C PHE A 84 18.34 10.19 52.46
#